data_AF-A0A2A4CT43-F1
#
_entry.id   AF-A0A2A4CT43-F1
#
_cell.length_a   1.000
_cell.length_b   1.000
_cell.length_c   1.000
_cell.angle_alpha   90.00
_cell.angle_beta   90.00
_cell.angle_gamma   90.00
#
_symmetry.space_group_name_H-M   'P 1'
#
loop_
_entity.id
_entity.type
_entity.pdbx_description
1 polymer ?
#
loop_
_entity_poly.entity_id
_entity_poly.type
_entity_poly.pdbx_seq_one_letter_code
_entity_poly.pdbx_strand_id
1 'polypeptide(L)'
;MLNDFMTMLAGGAFAALTIYALRHALRKWAGIEMAKWVMPACAGAAMLAVTIWQEYNWYPTMRAGLHEGVEVVLTGEESSWWRPWTYLVPITTRLMAMDTNRLKRHGDVVEGELLLAQRWQLGVKAVPVAYDCAAHARADLLDGAVISEEGQLVGGSWLPIDPQDRGLNVACNGG
;
A
#
# COMPACT_ATOMS: atom_id res chain seq x y z
N MET A 1 3.89 4.26 -29.01
CA MET A 1 3.33 5.60 -29.28
C MET A 1 2.21 5.58 -30.32
N LEU A 2 2.44 5.26 -31.61
CA LEU A 2 1.34 5.23 -32.61
C LEU A 2 0.24 4.21 -32.26
N ASN A 3 0.62 3.02 -31.77
CA ASN A 3 -0.34 2.00 -31.32
C ASN A 3 -1.16 2.44 -30.09
N ASP A 4 -0.55 3.22 -29.18
CA ASP A 4 -1.22 3.75 -27.99
C ASP A 4 -2.26 4.80 -28.36
N PHE A 5 -1.95 5.65 -29.35
CA PHE A 5 -2.92 6.60 -29.89
C PHE A 5 -4.11 5.90 -30.59
N MET A 6 -3.83 4.86 -31.37
CA MET A 6 -4.88 4.09 -32.05
C MET A 6 -5.80 3.37 -31.07
N THR A 7 -5.24 2.75 -30.02
CA THR A 7 -6.04 2.07 -28.99
C THR A 7 -6.86 3.05 -28.16
N MET A 8 -6.32 4.23 -27.84
CA MET A 8 -7.05 5.28 -27.14
C MET A 8 -8.24 5.83 -27.96
N LEU A 9 -8.03 6.10 -29.24
CA LEU A 9 -9.09 6.57 -30.15
C LEU A 9 -10.17 5.51 -30.37
N ALA A 10 -9.76 4.25 -30.60
CA ALA A 10 -10.68 3.14 -30.77
C ALA A 10 -11.54 2.91 -29.50
N GLY A 11 -10.92 2.97 -28.31
CA GLY A 11 -11.63 2.86 -27.04
C GLY A 11 -12.66 3.97 -26.82
N GLY A 12 -12.30 5.22 -27.14
CA GLY A 12 -13.21 6.37 -27.06
C GLY A 12 -14.41 6.23 -28.02
N ALA A 13 -14.15 5.84 -29.27
CA ALA A 13 -15.20 5.61 -30.26
C ALA A 13 -16.15 4.47 -29.84
N PHE A 14 -15.60 3.37 -29.31
CA PHE A 14 -16.38 2.24 -28.82
C PHE A 14 -17.27 2.63 -27.63
N ALA A 15 -16.75 3.40 -26.68
CA ALA A 15 -17.53 3.92 -25.56
C ALA A 15 -18.70 4.81 -26.06
N ALA A 16 -18.45 5.69 -27.01
CA ALA A 16 -19.50 6.55 -27.58
C ALA A 16 -20.61 5.74 -28.29
N LEU A 17 -20.22 4.73 -29.09
CA LEU A 17 -21.16 3.87 -29.81
C LEU A 17 -21.99 3.01 -28.86
N THR A 18 -21.38 2.43 -27.83
CA THR A 18 -22.10 1.62 -26.81
C THR A 18 -23.11 2.47 -26.04
N ILE A 19 -22.74 3.69 -25.63
CA ILE A 19 -23.64 4.64 -24.99
C ILE A 19 -24.81 5.01 -25.91
N TYR A 20 -24.53 5.30 -27.19
CA TYR A 20 -25.57 5.63 -28.17
C TYR A 20 -26.54 4.46 -28.38
N ALA A 21 -26.02 3.25 -28.56
CA ALA A 21 -26.81 2.04 -28.74
C ALA A 21 -27.71 1.77 -27.53
N LEU A 22 -27.17 1.89 -26.31
CA LEU A 22 -27.93 1.70 -25.07
C LEU A 22 -29.05 2.73 -24.94
N ARG A 23 -28.75 4.02 -25.17
CA ARG A 23 -29.76 5.08 -25.14
C ARG A 23 -30.85 4.87 -26.18
N HIS A 24 -30.50 4.44 -27.39
CA HIS A 24 -31.46 4.16 -28.45
C HIS A 24 -32.34 2.95 -28.12
N ALA A 25 -31.77 1.87 -27.59
CA ALA A 25 -32.49 0.68 -27.15
C ALA A 25 -33.46 1.00 -26.00
N LEU A 26 -33.02 1.75 -24.98
CA LEU A 26 -33.88 2.19 -23.87
C LEU A 26 -35.07 3.03 -24.34
N ARG A 27 -34.84 3.96 -25.26
CA ARG A 27 -35.92 4.76 -25.83
C ARG A 27 -36.88 3.91 -26.68
N LYS A 28 -36.35 2.99 -27.48
CA LYS A 28 -37.14 2.16 -28.40
C LYS A 28 -37.95 1.08 -27.68
N TRP A 29 -37.41 0.45 -26.64
CA TRP A 29 -38.03 -0.71 -25.98
C TRP A 29 -38.71 -0.37 -24.66
N ALA A 30 -38.14 0.54 -23.87
CA ALA A 30 -38.72 0.92 -22.58
C ALA A 30 -39.52 2.23 -22.64
N GLY A 31 -39.45 2.98 -23.75
CA GLY A 31 -40.07 4.30 -23.87
C GLY A 31 -39.45 5.36 -22.93
N ILE A 32 -38.32 5.04 -22.30
CA ILE A 32 -37.69 5.89 -21.28
C ILE A 32 -36.80 6.91 -21.97
N GLU A 33 -37.10 8.19 -21.76
CA GLU A 33 -36.20 9.27 -22.12
C GLU A 33 -35.19 9.53 -21.00
N MET A 34 -33.91 9.23 -21.25
CA MET A 34 -32.87 9.57 -20.28
C MET A 34 -32.72 11.08 -20.16
N ALA A 35 -32.87 11.59 -18.94
CA ALA A 35 -32.62 13.00 -18.65
C ALA A 35 -31.17 13.37 -18.98
N LYS A 36 -30.97 14.60 -19.48
CA LYS A 36 -29.66 15.06 -19.97
C LYS A 36 -28.56 15.03 -18.90
N TRP A 37 -28.93 15.05 -17.60
CA TRP A 37 -28.00 15.00 -16.47
C TRP A 37 -27.56 13.58 -16.08
N VAL A 38 -28.28 12.54 -16.51
CA VAL A 38 -27.97 11.14 -16.15
C VAL A 38 -26.60 10.73 -16.69
N MET A 39 -26.30 11.09 -17.94
CA MET A 39 -25.00 10.78 -18.53
C MET A 39 -23.82 11.39 -17.76
N PRO A 40 -23.77 12.71 -17.49
CA PRO A 40 -22.67 13.28 -16.72
C PRO A 40 -22.64 12.75 -15.27
N ALA A 41 -23.80 12.46 -14.65
CA ALA A 41 -23.84 11.85 -13.32
C ALA A 41 -23.25 10.44 -13.30
N CYS A 42 -23.61 9.58 -14.26
CA CYS A 42 -23.05 8.24 -14.41
C CYS A 42 -21.54 8.29 -14.68
N ALA A 43 -21.07 9.23 -15.53
CA ALA A 43 -19.65 9.41 -15.78
C ALA A 43 -18.89 9.78 -14.50
N GLY A 44 -19.39 10.75 -13.73
CA GLY A 44 -18.80 11.13 -12.44
C GLY A 44 -18.80 10.00 -11.42
N ALA A 45 -19.91 9.25 -11.34
CA ALA A 45 -20.02 8.09 -10.46
C ALA A 45 -19.04 6.97 -10.86
N ALA A 46 -18.87 6.71 -12.16
CA ALA A 46 -17.91 5.72 -12.65
C ALA A 46 -16.47 6.13 -12.33
N MET A 47 -16.11 7.41 -12.53
CA MET A 47 -14.79 7.92 -12.18
C MET A 47 -14.53 7.77 -10.67
N LEU A 48 -15.49 8.15 -9.83
CA LEU A 48 -15.38 8.00 -8.38
C LEU A 48 -15.23 6.53 -7.96
N ALA A 49 -16.04 5.64 -8.53
CA ALA A 49 -15.98 4.21 -8.23
C ALA A 49 -14.62 3.60 -8.59
N VAL A 50 -14.06 3.96 -9.76
CA VAL A 50 -12.72 3.51 -10.16
C VAL A 50 -11.65 4.06 -9.22
N THR A 51 -11.73 5.34 -8.83
CA THR A 51 -10.79 5.93 -7.85
C THR A 51 -10.84 5.19 -6.52
N ILE A 52 -12.04 4.91 -6.00
CA ILE A 52 -12.21 4.14 -4.75
C ILE A 52 -11.64 2.73 -4.92
N TRP A 53 -11.91 2.07 -6.04
CA TRP A 53 -11.38 0.73 -6.30
C TRP A 53 -9.85 0.72 -6.32
N GLN A 54 -9.22 1.67 -7.01
CA GLN A 54 -7.76 1.84 -7.01
C GLN A 54 -7.22 2.18 -5.61
N GLU A 55 -8.02 2.85 -4.78
CA GLU A 55 -7.73 3.12 -3.38
C GLU A 55 -7.58 1.84 -2.56
N TYR A 56 -8.57 0.97 -2.60
CA TYR A 56 -8.56 -0.28 -1.85
C TYR A 56 -7.64 -1.34 -2.44
N ASN A 57 -7.44 -1.35 -3.76
CA ASN A 57 -6.65 -2.40 -4.41
C ASN A 57 -5.12 -2.21 -4.25
N TRP A 58 -4.67 -1.03 -3.81
CA TRP A 58 -3.24 -0.75 -3.64
C TRP A 58 -2.54 -1.71 -2.67
N TYR A 59 -3.07 -1.91 -1.46
CA TYR A 59 -2.41 -2.76 -0.46
C TYR A 59 -2.32 -4.24 -0.92
N PRO A 60 -3.41 -4.87 -1.40
CA PRO A 60 -3.34 -6.22 -1.96
C PRO A 60 -2.32 -6.35 -3.10
N THR A 61 -2.29 -5.38 -4.02
CA THR A 61 -1.33 -5.39 -5.13
C THR A 61 0.11 -5.23 -4.64
N MET A 62 0.37 -4.31 -3.70
CA MET A 62 1.70 -4.14 -3.11
C MET A 62 2.15 -5.40 -2.37
N ARG A 63 1.28 -6.00 -1.54
CA ARG A 63 1.58 -7.23 -0.81
C ARG A 63 1.86 -8.40 -1.75
N ALA A 64 1.09 -8.53 -2.83
CA ALA A 64 1.30 -9.57 -3.83
C ALA A 64 2.60 -9.42 -4.63
N GLY A 65 3.17 -8.21 -4.67
CA GLY A 65 4.45 -7.93 -5.31
C GLY A 65 5.67 -8.12 -4.40
N LEU A 66 5.49 -8.45 -3.13
CA LEU A 66 6.61 -8.73 -2.21
C LEU A 66 7.23 -10.10 -2.54
N HIS A 67 8.57 -10.19 -2.49
CA HIS A 67 9.28 -11.45 -2.70
C HIS A 67 9.12 -12.40 -1.51
N GLU A 68 9.41 -13.68 -1.74
CA GLU A 68 9.45 -14.67 -0.66
C GLU A 68 10.48 -14.26 0.40
N GLY A 69 10.07 -14.34 1.68
CA GLY A 69 10.88 -13.87 2.81
C GLY A 69 10.74 -12.38 3.13
N VAL A 70 9.79 -11.66 2.52
CA VAL A 70 9.34 -10.36 3.06
C VAL A 70 8.04 -10.52 3.82
N GLU A 71 8.10 -10.27 5.13
CA GLU A 71 6.94 -10.36 6.00
C GLU A 71 6.36 -8.99 6.33
N VAL A 72 5.04 -8.86 6.25
CA VAL A 72 4.33 -7.63 6.64
C VAL A 72 4.30 -7.55 8.16
N VAL A 73 4.96 -6.53 8.71
CA VAL A 73 5.09 -6.28 10.15
C VAL A 73 3.97 -5.37 10.66
N LEU A 74 3.69 -4.29 9.94
CA LEU A 74 2.68 -3.31 10.36
C LEU A 74 1.93 -2.76 9.15
N THR A 75 0.66 -2.48 9.34
CA THR A 75 -0.20 -1.79 8.36
C THR A 75 -0.79 -0.55 9.00
N GLY A 76 -0.65 0.60 8.35
CA GLY A 76 -1.26 1.85 8.80
C GLY A 76 -2.57 2.09 8.06
N GLU A 77 -3.66 2.13 8.82
CA GLU A 77 -4.99 2.48 8.33
C GLU A 77 -5.30 3.95 8.59
N GLU A 78 -6.08 4.55 7.70
CA GLU A 78 -6.46 5.95 7.80
C GLU A 78 -7.93 6.14 7.41
N SER A 79 -8.63 7.03 8.12
CA SER A 79 -9.97 7.48 7.79
C SER A 79 -9.98 8.98 7.60
N SER A 80 -10.76 9.50 6.64
CA SER A 80 -10.80 10.93 6.33
C SER A 80 -12.22 11.43 6.13
N TRP A 81 -12.50 12.66 6.56
CA TRP A 81 -13.85 13.25 6.54
C TRP A 81 -14.43 13.42 5.13
N TRP A 82 -13.60 13.69 4.11
CA TRP A 82 -14.03 13.78 2.71
C TRP A 82 -14.24 12.42 2.04
N ARG A 83 -13.90 11.31 2.72
CA ARG A 83 -14.10 9.93 2.28
C ARG A 83 -14.98 9.20 3.29
N PRO A 84 -16.29 9.51 3.37
CA PRO A 84 -17.16 9.04 4.45
C PRO A 84 -17.26 7.51 4.55
N TRP A 85 -17.07 6.79 3.44
CA TRP A 85 -17.02 5.33 3.44
C TRP A 85 -15.84 4.75 4.26
N THR A 86 -14.77 5.52 4.47
CA THR A 86 -13.60 5.07 5.26
C THR A 86 -13.85 4.97 6.74
N TYR A 87 -14.93 5.57 7.26
CA TYR A 87 -15.35 5.35 8.65
C TYR A 87 -15.95 3.96 8.87
N LEU A 88 -16.50 3.35 7.83
CA LEU A 88 -17.02 1.97 7.87
C LEU A 88 -15.93 0.97 7.51
N VAL A 89 -15.14 1.28 6.49
CA VAL A 89 -14.06 0.42 6.01
C VAL A 89 -12.78 1.26 5.88
N PRO A 90 -11.93 1.31 6.92
CA PRO A 90 -10.68 2.05 6.89
C PRO A 90 -9.81 1.64 5.70
N ILE A 91 -9.08 2.61 5.14
CA ILE A 91 -8.17 2.35 4.02
C ILE A 91 -6.74 2.17 4.53
N THR A 92 -6.09 1.10 4.12
CA THR A 92 -4.65 0.91 4.36
C THR A 92 -3.85 1.85 3.47
N THR A 93 -3.14 2.81 4.06
CA THR A 93 -2.34 3.80 3.32
C THR A 93 -0.83 3.60 3.51
N ARG A 94 -0.44 2.84 4.53
CA ARG A 94 0.96 2.55 4.87
C ARG A 94 1.14 1.05 5.10
N LEU A 95 2.29 0.55 4.68
CA LEU A 95 2.75 -0.81 4.86
C LEU A 95 4.18 -0.75 5.37
N MET A 96 4.48 -1.47 6.43
CA MET A 96 5.83 -1.76 6.89
C MET A 96 6.04 -3.26 6.78
N ALA A 97 7.07 -3.65 6.05
CA ALA A 97 7.47 -5.03 5.92
C ALA A 97 8.94 -5.20 6.30
N MET A 98 9.36 -6.43 6.59
CA MET A 98 10.73 -6.77 6.93
C MET A 98 11.21 -7.87 6.00
N ASP A 99 12.40 -7.71 5.44
CA ASP A 99 13.04 -8.76 4.64
C ASP A 99 13.80 -9.71 5.58
N THR A 100 13.23 -10.89 5.84
CA THR A 100 13.81 -11.90 6.73
C THR A 100 15.06 -12.56 6.13
N ASN A 101 15.22 -12.52 4.81
CA ASN A 101 16.42 -13.07 4.15
C ASN A 101 17.68 -12.23 4.37
N ARG A 102 17.52 -10.98 4.85
CA ARG A 102 18.62 -10.03 5.04
C ARG A 102 18.93 -9.75 6.52
N LEU A 103 18.38 -10.56 7.43
CA LEU A 103 18.66 -10.43 8.85
C LEU A 103 20.10 -10.83 9.16
N LYS A 104 20.78 -10.05 9.99
CA LYS A 104 22.10 -10.34 10.54
C LYS A 104 22.00 -10.43 12.05
N ARG A 105 22.56 -11.48 12.63
CA ARG A 105 22.49 -11.72 14.08
C ARG A 105 23.86 -11.53 14.73
N HIS A 106 23.88 -10.75 15.81
CA HIS A 106 25.03 -10.45 16.65
C HIS A 106 24.65 -10.76 18.11
N GLY A 107 24.78 -12.02 18.52
CA GLY A 107 24.30 -12.48 19.82
C GLY A 107 22.78 -12.34 19.95
N ASP A 108 22.34 -11.58 20.96
CA ASP A 108 20.92 -11.28 21.21
C ASP A 108 20.35 -10.13 20.36
N VAL A 109 21.20 -9.47 19.57
CA VAL A 109 20.80 -8.37 18.68
C VAL A 109 20.65 -8.86 17.25
N VAL A 110 19.55 -8.47 16.59
CA VAL A 110 19.28 -8.76 15.18
C VAL A 110 19.15 -7.46 14.40
N GLU A 111 20.04 -7.25 13.44
CA GLU A 111 19.98 -6.17 12.45
C GLU A 111 19.16 -6.62 11.24
N GLY A 112 18.32 -5.72 10.73
CA GLY A 112 17.52 -5.94 9.54
C GLY A 112 17.10 -4.63 8.86
N GLU A 113 16.34 -4.75 7.78
CA GLU A 113 15.81 -3.60 7.05
C GLU A 113 14.28 -3.63 7.07
N LEU A 114 13.68 -2.53 7.53
CA LEU A 114 12.25 -2.29 7.37
C LEU A 114 11.97 -1.58 6.05
N LEU A 115 11.14 -2.21 5.23
CA LEU A 115 10.63 -1.69 3.99
C LEU A 115 9.34 -0.92 4.26
N LEU A 116 9.43 0.41 4.21
CA LEU A 116 8.30 1.33 4.40
C LEU A 116 7.73 1.72 3.05
N ALA A 117 6.50 1.28 2.78
CA ALA A 117 5.73 1.65 1.60
C ALA A 117 4.52 2.50 2.00
N GLN A 118 4.28 3.59 1.28
CA GLN A 118 3.12 4.44 1.49
C GLN A 118 2.47 4.73 0.15
N ARG A 119 1.14 4.76 0.12
CA ARG A 119 0.38 4.97 -1.12
C ARG A 119 0.80 6.22 -1.91
N TRP A 120 1.07 7.32 -1.21
CA TRP A 120 1.36 8.63 -1.80
C TRP A 120 2.86 8.96 -1.87
N GLN A 121 3.72 8.02 -1.51
CA GLN A 121 5.16 8.21 -1.54
C GLN A 121 5.74 7.43 -2.72
N LEU A 122 6.60 8.09 -3.49
CA LEU A 122 7.29 7.46 -4.61
C LEU A 122 8.34 6.49 -4.06
N GLY A 123 8.14 5.19 -4.32
CA GLY A 123 9.07 4.12 -3.97
C GLY A 123 8.93 3.56 -2.55
N VAL A 124 9.69 2.51 -2.28
CA VAL A 124 9.81 1.88 -0.96
C VAL A 124 11.05 2.45 -0.28
N LYS A 125 10.91 2.93 0.96
CA LYS A 125 12.04 3.39 1.77
C LYS A 125 12.51 2.25 2.66
N ALA A 126 13.76 1.82 2.50
CA ALA A 126 14.40 0.91 3.45
C ALA A 126 14.95 1.71 4.63
N VAL A 127 14.58 1.32 5.85
CA VAL A 127 15.10 1.87 7.10
C VAL A 127 15.83 0.76 7.83
N PRO A 128 17.16 0.85 7.99
CA PRO A 128 17.90 -0.14 8.75
C PRO A 128 17.52 -0.01 10.23
N VAL A 129 17.31 -1.15 10.88
CA VAL A 129 16.91 -1.24 12.28
C VAL A 129 17.63 -2.39 12.97
N ALA A 130 17.78 -2.28 14.27
CA ALA A 130 18.25 -3.35 15.12
C ALA A 130 17.22 -3.65 16.21
N TYR A 131 17.07 -4.93 16.55
CA TYR A 131 16.23 -5.40 17.63
C TYR A 131 17.08 -6.12 18.68
N ASP A 132 16.91 -5.77 19.94
CA ASP A 132 17.44 -6.51 21.08
C ASP A 132 16.35 -7.49 21.55
N CYS A 133 16.58 -8.78 21.29
CA CYS A 133 15.62 -9.84 21.58
C CYS A 133 15.48 -10.12 23.08
N ALA A 134 16.49 -9.79 23.90
CA ALA A 134 16.47 -10.03 25.34
C ALA A 134 15.83 -8.86 26.09
N ALA A 135 16.14 -7.63 25.68
CA ALA A 135 15.64 -6.41 26.30
C ALA A 135 14.29 -5.93 25.74
N HIS A 136 13.78 -6.55 24.66
CA HIS A 136 12.61 -6.11 23.90
C HIS A 136 12.71 -4.62 23.50
N ALA A 137 13.82 -4.29 22.83
CA ALA A 137 14.09 -2.93 22.39
C ALA A 137 14.39 -2.89 20.89
N ARG A 138 14.12 -1.74 20.27
CA ARG A 138 14.45 -1.46 18.87
C ARG A 138 15.27 -0.19 18.78
N ALA A 139 16.27 -0.18 17.90
CA ALA A 139 17.01 1.00 17.50
C ALA A 139 16.83 1.21 15.99
N ASP A 140 16.47 2.43 15.59
CA ASP A 140 16.49 2.83 14.19
C ASP A 140 17.91 3.29 13.84
N LEU A 141 18.55 2.63 12.88
CA LEU A 141 19.95 2.86 12.49
C LEU A 141 20.07 4.03 11.51
N LEU A 142 19.50 5.17 11.90
CA LEU A 142 19.53 6.42 11.13
C LEU A 142 20.73 7.28 11.54
N ASP A 143 21.08 8.24 10.68
CA ASP A 143 22.11 9.27 10.97
C ASP A 143 23.50 8.73 11.38
N GLY A 144 23.86 7.56 10.85
CA GLY A 144 25.18 6.93 11.10
C GLY A 144 25.21 5.98 12.30
N ALA A 145 24.06 5.69 12.92
CA ALA A 145 23.96 4.63 13.92
C ALA A 145 24.23 3.26 13.29
N VAL A 146 25.02 2.42 13.97
CA VAL A 146 25.42 1.08 13.50
C VAL A 146 25.47 0.09 14.65
N ILE A 147 25.35 -1.21 14.34
CA ILE A 147 25.64 -2.30 15.27
C ILE A 147 27.08 -2.76 15.08
N SER A 148 27.85 -2.84 16.16
CA SER A 148 29.20 -3.38 16.13
C SER A 148 29.18 -4.90 15.94
N GLU A 149 30.32 -5.49 15.55
CA GLU A 149 30.45 -6.96 15.47
C GLU A 149 30.16 -7.64 16.83
N GLU A 150 30.41 -6.95 17.96
CA GLU A 150 30.05 -7.43 19.29
C GLU A 150 28.57 -7.23 19.68
N GLY A 151 27.73 -6.72 18.76
CA GLY A 151 26.30 -6.48 19.01
C GLY A 151 25.99 -5.20 19.77
N GLN A 152 26.94 -4.25 19.86
CA GLN A 152 26.72 -2.98 20.56
C GLN A 152 26.21 -1.89 19.61
N LEU A 153 25.20 -1.15 20.05
CA LEU A 153 24.70 0.02 19.32
C LEU A 153 25.68 1.20 19.47
N VAL A 154 26.14 1.74 18.35
CA VAL A 154 27.00 2.93 18.29
C VAL A 154 26.24 4.04 17.58
N GLY A 155 26.15 5.22 18.18
CA GLY A 155 25.56 6.41 17.53
C GLY A 155 24.03 6.47 17.49
N GLY A 156 23.33 5.60 18.22
CA GLY A 156 21.87 5.57 18.32
C GLY A 156 21.37 5.36 19.75
N SER A 157 20.05 5.23 19.89
CA SER A 157 19.41 4.91 21.17
C SER A 157 18.44 3.75 21.03
N TRP A 158 18.40 2.88 22.03
CA TRP A 158 17.37 1.85 22.15
C TRP A 158 16.04 2.47 22.60
N LEU A 159 14.98 2.19 21.85
CA LEU A 159 13.61 2.48 22.23
C LEU A 159 12.97 1.18 22.73
N PRO A 160 12.39 1.18 23.94
CA PRO A 160 11.63 0.03 24.41
C PRO A 160 10.40 -0.16 23.51
N ILE A 161 10.12 -1.41 23.15
CA ILE A 161 8.95 -1.77 22.34
C ILE A 161 8.12 -2.84 23.05
N ASP A 162 6.89 -3.00 22.61
CA ASP A 162 6.00 -4.03 23.14
C ASP A 162 6.62 -5.42 22.86
N PRO A 163 6.71 -6.33 23.85
CA PRO A 163 7.13 -7.71 23.62
C PRO A 163 6.29 -8.45 22.57
N GLN A 164 5.06 -8.02 22.32
CA GLN A 164 4.18 -8.55 21.27
C GLN A 164 4.32 -7.81 19.93
N ASP A 165 5.25 -6.86 19.81
CA ASP A 165 5.51 -6.19 18.53
C ASP A 165 5.85 -7.22 17.45
N ARG A 166 5.15 -7.12 16.32
CA ARG A 166 5.32 -8.11 15.24
C ARG A 166 6.70 -8.01 14.61
N GLY A 167 7.32 -6.84 14.59
CA GLY A 167 8.64 -6.63 14.00
C GLY A 167 9.72 -7.30 14.82
N LEU A 168 9.62 -7.16 16.15
CA LEU A 168 10.46 -7.88 17.09
C LEU A 168 10.32 -9.39 16.93
N ASN A 169 9.08 -9.89 16.89
CA ASN A 169 8.82 -11.32 16.75
C ASN A 169 9.33 -11.89 15.43
N VAL A 170 9.15 -11.16 14.32
CA VAL A 170 9.68 -11.55 13.01
C VAL A 170 11.21 -11.54 13.01
N ALA A 171 11.85 -10.51 13.57
CA ALA A 171 13.31 -10.43 13.62
C ALA A 171 13.93 -11.51 14.52
N CYS A 172 13.35 -11.74 15.71
CA CYS A 172 13.94 -12.61 16.72
C CYS A 172 13.63 -14.09 16.50
N ASN A 173 12.45 -14.43 15.95
CA ASN A 173 12.02 -15.82 15.72
C ASN A 173 12.10 -16.26 14.24
N GLY A 174 12.24 -15.32 13.30
CA GLY A 174 12.18 -15.56 11.85
C GLY A 174 13.55 -15.70 11.15
N GLY A 175 14.58 -16.10 11.89
CA GLY A 175 15.92 -16.41 11.36
C GLY A 175 16.33 -17.84 11.67
#